data_AF-A0A164AK69-F1
#
_entry.id   AF-A0A164AK69-F1
#
_cell.length_a   1.000
_cell.length_b   1.000
_cell.length_c   1.000
_cell.angle_alpha   90.00
_cell.angle_beta   90.00
_cell.angle_gamma   90.00
#
_symmetry.space_group_name_H-M   'P 1'
#
loop_
_entity.id
_entity.type
_entity.pdbx_description
1 polymer ?
#
loop_
_entity_poly.entity_id
_entity_poly.type
_entity_poly.pdbx_seq_one_letter_code
_entity_poly.pdbx_strand_id
1 'polypeptide(L)'
;MKDARRINSNKDFRDYPKFRLVMGKDPATVNNEIITIKEALRWFRREEYIDYDPPFIETCTVDQRKRDDSNPPITVDDFLLITEWLDKYVEDVPKGRQTYMRKMFRCYVHICTAAALRPHEWRPLTWGMVKTGSENELNIPHWVRQVEDW
;
A
#
# COMPACT_ATOMS: atom_id res chain seq x y z
N MET A 1 19.36 29.75 -12.87
CA MET A 1 18.93 28.39 -13.28
C MET A 1 20.17 27.53 -13.42
N LYS A 2 20.36 26.52 -12.55
CA LYS A 2 21.50 25.61 -12.66
C LYS A 2 21.17 24.51 -13.66
N ASP A 3 22.08 24.33 -14.59
CA ASP A 3 21.98 23.55 -15.81
C ASP A 3 21.85 22.04 -15.51
N ALA A 4 20.66 21.47 -15.74
CA ALA A 4 20.37 20.05 -15.55
C ALA A 4 21.13 19.13 -16.52
N ARG A 5 21.91 19.70 -17.44
CA ARG A 5 22.75 18.97 -18.43
C ARG A 5 24.19 18.79 -17.99
N ARG A 6 24.59 19.27 -16.81
CA ARG A 6 25.82 18.79 -16.18
C ARG A 6 25.56 17.37 -15.69
N ILE A 7 25.75 16.45 -16.61
CA ILE A 7 26.02 15.03 -16.40
C ILE A 7 26.65 14.88 -15.02
N ASN A 8 25.86 14.41 -14.06
CA ASN A 8 26.42 13.98 -12.81
C ASN A 8 27.34 12.83 -13.17
N SER A 9 28.64 13.10 -13.21
CA SER A 9 29.67 12.09 -13.28
C SER A 9 29.57 11.32 -11.97
N ASN A 10 28.58 10.42 -11.83
CA ASN A 10 28.44 9.49 -10.71
C ASN A 10 29.69 8.58 -10.69
N LYS A 11 30.83 9.18 -10.33
CA LYS A 11 32.12 8.53 -10.14
C LYS A 11 32.07 7.62 -8.90
N ASP A 12 31.07 7.82 -8.03
CA ASP A 12 30.81 6.97 -6.87
C ASP A 12 29.30 6.67 -6.76
N PHE A 13 28.95 5.39 -6.71
CA PHE A 13 27.57 4.92 -6.49
C PHE A 13 27.00 5.37 -5.14
N ARG A 14 27.87 5.81 -4.20
CA ARG A 14 27.46 6.36 -2.90
C ARG A 14 26.66 7.65 -2.97
N ASP A 15 26.81 8.46 -4.03
CA ASP A 15 26.06 9.71 -4.18
C ASP A 15 24.72 9.55 -4.91
N TYR A 16 24.42 8.33 -5.38
CA TYR A 16 23.17 8.01 -6.05
C TYR A 16 21.92 8.40 -5.25
N PRO A 17 21.80 8.12 -3.94
CA PRO A 17 20.61 8.47 -3.18
C PRO A 17 20.39 9.99 -3.13
N LYS A 18 21.46 10.75 -2.86
CA LYS A 18 21.42 12.23 -2.81
C LYS A 18 20.99 12.81 -4.15
N PHE A 19 21.53 12.29 -5.24
CA PHE A 19 21.14 12.71 -6.58
C PHE A 19 19.63 12.52 -6.84
N ARG A 20 19.07 11.36 -6.49
CA ARG A 20 17.64 11.08 -6.67
C ARG A 20 16.75 11.96 -5.79
N LEU A 21 17.17 12.23 -4.57
CA LEU A 21 16.48 13.17 -3.67
C LEU A 21 16.49 14.61 -4.23
N VAL A 22 17.61 15.09 -4.79
CA VAL A 22 17.70 16.40 -5.45
C VAL A 22 16.78 16.48 -6.68
N MET A 23 16.52 15.35 -7.35
CA MET A 23 15.52 15.26 -8.42
C MET A 23 14.06 15.23 -7.93
N GLY A 24 13.83 15.33 -6.61
CA GLY A 24 12.49 15.33 -6.01
C GLY A 24 11.85 13.95 -5.92
N LYS A 25 12.63 12.86 -5.94
CA LYS A 25 12.10 11.52 -5.70
C LYS A 25 11.84 11.30 -4.21
N ASP A 26 10.75 10.60 -3.91
CA ASP A 26 10.43 10.19 -2.55
C ASP A 26 11.49 9.22 -1.99
N PRO A 27 11.92 9.36 -0.72
CA PRO A 27 12.92 8.48 -0.10
C PRO A 27 12.61 6.97 -0.20
N ALA A 28 11.35 6.55 -0.11
CA ALA A 28 11.00 5.14 -0.27
C ALA A 28 11.19 4.66 -1.72
N THR A 29 10.91 5.54 -2.69
CA THR A 29 11.20 5.25 -4.11
C THR A 29 12.71 5.10 -4.34
N VAL A 30 13.51 6.01 -3.78
CA VAL A 30 14.99 5.94 -3.87
C VAL A 30 15.51 4.65 -3.25
N ASN A 31 14.97 4.23 -2.09
CA ASN A 31 15.35 2.98 -1.45
C ASN A 31 15.00 1.75 -2.30
N ASN A 32 13.82 1.73 -2.94
CA ASN A 32 13.44 0.63 -3.84
C ASN A 32 14.37 0.54 -5.05
N GLU A 33 14.80 1.67 -5.60
CA GLU A 33 15.79 1.72 -6.70
C GLU A 33 17.14 1.17 -6.24
N ILE A 34 17.60 1.56 -5.05
CA ILE A 34 18.86 1.07 -4.46
C ILE A 34 18.81 -0.45 -4.23
N ILE A 35 17.69 -0.97 -3.70
CA ILE A 35 17.49 -2.41 -3.51
C ILE A 35 17.56 -3.13 -4.86
N THR A 36 16.87 -2.60 -5.87
CA THR A 36 16.87 -3.18 -7.23
C THR A 36 18.29 -3.22 -7.82
N ILE A 37 19.05 -2.12 -7.69
CA ILE A 37 20.45 -2.06 -8.16
C ILE A 37 21.33 -3.07 -7.43
N LYS A 38 21.18 -3.18 -6.10
CA LYS A 38 21.94 -4.16 -5.30
C LYS A 38 21.65 -5.60 -5.73
N GLU A 39 20.38 -5.95 -5.91
CA GLU A 39 19.99 -7.29 -6.36
C GLU A 39 20.48 -7.60 -7.78
N ALA A 40 20.43 -6.62 -8.68
CA ALA A 40 20.98 -6.78 -10.03
C ALA A 40 22.50 -7.02 -10.01
N LEU A 41 23.26 -6.25 -9.22
CA LEU A 41 24.72 -6.43 -9.10
C LEU A 41 25.09 -7.75 -8.43
N ARG A 42 24.33 -8.19 -7.42
CA ARG A 42 24.47 -9.53 -6.83
C ARG A 42 24.25 -10.63 -7.86
N TRP A 43 23.22 -10.47 -8.69
CA TRP A 43 22.94 -11.40 -9.78
C TRP A 43 24.08 -11.43 -10.81
N PHE A 44 24.53 -10.26 -11.30
CA PHE A 44 25.64 -10.21 -12.28
C PHE A 44 26.91 -10.87 -11.78
N ARG A 45 27.24 -10.70 -10.50
CA ARG A 45 28.40 -11.36 -9.90
C ARG A 45 28.23 -12.88 -9.85
N ARG A 46 27.04 -13.35 -9.46
CA ARG A 46 26.75 -14.79 -9.39
C ARG A 46 26.84 -15.47 -10.75
N GLU A 47 26.42 -14.76 -11.80
CA GLU A 47 26.52 -15.22 -13.19
C GLU A 47 27.88 -14.90 -13.83
N GLU A 48 28.87 -14.48 -13.05
CA GLU A 48 30.26 -14.21 -13.48
C GLU A 48 30.40 -13.12 -14.57
N TYR A 49 29.39 -12.26 -14.75
CA TYR A 49 29.48 -11.11 -15.66
C TYR A 49 30.36 -9.98 -15.13
N ILE A 50 30.56 -9.94 -13.81
CA ILE A 50 31.44 -8.98 -13.12
C ILE A 50 32.29 -9.70 -12.08
N ASP A 51 33.51 -9.24 -11.90
CA ASP A 51 34.52 -9.80 -11.01
C ASP A 51 34.69 -9.03 -9.68
N TYR A 52 33.96 -7.92 -9.51
CA TYR A 52 34.02 -7.07 -8.33
C TYR A 52 32.82 -7.27 -7.38
N ASP A 53 33.05 -6.95 -6.10
CA ASP A 53 31.99 -6.92 -5.09
C ASP A 53 30.97 -5.81 -5.39
N PRO A 54 29.65 -6.07 -5.27
CA PRO A 54 28.64 -5.02 -5.39
C PRO A 54 28.96 -3.83 -4.47
N PRO A 55 28.99 -2.59 -5.00
CA PRO A 55 29.30 -1.40 -4.23
C PRO A 55 28.28 -1.19 -3.12
N PHE A 56 28.75 -0.74 -1.96
CA PHE A 56 27.88 -0.32 -0.87
C PHE A 56 27.18 1.00 -1.25
N ILE A 57 25.86 0.97 -1.29
CA ILE A 57 24.99 2.13 -1.48
C ILE A 57 24.15 2.31 -0.23
N GLU A 58 24.28 3.46 0.42
CA GLU A 58 23.52 3.81 1.63
C GLU A 58 22.05 4.07 1.27
N THR A 59 21.13 3.49 2.04
CA THR A 59 19.69 3.76 1.90
C THR A 59 19.33 5.05 2.62
N CYS A 60 18.37 5.80 2.08
CA CYS A 60 17.81 6.95 2.76
C CYS A 60 17.10 6.53 4.04
N THR A 61 17.32 7.26 5.14
CA THR A 61 16.49 7.15 6.34
C THR A 61 15.08 7.62 6.02
N VAL A 62 14.11 6.72 6.15
CA VAL A 62 12.68 7.05 6.01
C VAL A 62 12.11 7.25 7.40
N ASP A 63 11.65 8.46 7.68
CA ASP A 63 10.91 8.76 8.90
C ASP A 63 9.50 8.16 8.77
N GLN A 64 9.27 7.03 9.45
CA GLN A 64 7.99 6.33 9.40
C GLN A 64 6.85 7.18 9.99
N ARG A 65 7.13 8.10 10.93
CA ARG A 65 6.09 8.92 11.57
C ARG A 65 5.42 9.87 10.57
N LYS A 66 6.22 10.45 9.66
CA LYS A 66 5.70 11.32 8.58
C LYS A 66 4.82 10.57 7.58
N ARG A 67 5.04 9.25 7.44
CA ARG A 67 4.19 8.40 6.59
C ARG A 67 2.82 8.23 7.22
N ASP A 68 2.76 8.01 8.53
CA ASP A 68 1.51 7.90 9.26
C ASP A 68 0.74 9.23 9.27
N ASP A 69 1.45 10.36 9.37
CA ASP A 69 0.85 11.70 9.25
C ASP A 69 0.26 12.00 7.86
N SER A 70 0.85 11.44 6.79
CA SER A 70 0.38 11.65 5.41
C SER A 70 -0.73 10.70 4.98
N ASN A 71 -0.93 9.60 5.70
CA ASN A 71 -2.05 8.67 5.50
C ASN A 71 -2.64 8.27 6.85
N PRO A 72 -3.28 9.20 7.56
CA PRO A 72 -3.84 8.95 8.88
C PRO A 72 -4.97 7.91 8.80
N PRO A 73 -5.19 7.13 9.88
CA PRO A 73 -6.34 6.24 9.95
C PRO A 73 -7.64 7.05 9.88
N ILE A 74 -8.61 6.56 9.12
CA ILE A 74 -9.97 7.12 9.12
C ILE A 74 -10.59 6.81 10.48
N THR A 75 -11.12 7.83 11.16
CA THR A 75 -11.78 7.65 12.46
C THR A 75 -13.11 6.94 12.29
N VAL A 76 -13.65 6.38 13.39
CA VAL A 76 -14.97 5.73 13.38
C VAL A 76 -16.07 6.71 12.93
N ASP A 77 -16.05 7.94 13.45
CA ASP A 77 -17.04 8.96 13.13
C ASP A 77 -16.97 9.37 11.65
N ASP A 78 -15.77 9.59 11.10
CA ASP A 78 -15.59 9.86 9.67
C ASP A 78 -16.06 8.68 8.81
N PHE A 79 -15.84 7.46 9.27
CA PHE A 79 -16.29 6.26 8.56
C PHE A 79 -17.82 6.12 8.54
N LEU A 80 -18.51 6.52 9.62
CA LEU A 80 -19.97 6.60 9.64
C LEU A 80 -20.48 7.61 8.62
N LEU A 81 -19.87 8.80 8.55
CA LEU A 81 -20.21 9.82 7.56
C LEU A 81 -19.97 9.34 6.12
N ILE A 82 -18.87 8.62 5.87
CA ILE A 82 -18.58 8.00 4.57
C ILE A 82 -19.67 6.98 4.22
N THR A 83 -20.11 6.18 5.19
CA THR A 83 -21.16 5.17 4.98
C THR A 83 -22.50 5.83 4.64
N GLU A 84 -22.91 6.85 5.38
CA GLU A 84 -24.14 7.61 5.07
C GLU A 84 -24.08 8.27 3.69
N TRP A 85 -22.91 8.81 3.33
CA TRP A 85 -22.70 9.37 2.01
C TRP A 85 -22.78 8.32 0.90
N LEU A 86 -22.23 7.12 1.12
CA LEU A 86 -22.33 6.00 0.18
C LEU A 86 -23.77 5.53 -0.02
N ASP A 87 -24.59 5.55 1.02
CA ASP A 87 -26.01 5.22 0.93
C ASP A 87 -26.74 6.22 0.03
N LYS A 88 -26.59 7.53 0.29
CA LYS A 88 -27.14 8.61 -0.55
C LYS A 88 -26.62 8.53 -1.99
N TYR A 89 -25.32 8.26 -2.17
CA TYR A 89 -24.69 8.07 -3.47
C TYR A 89 -25.37 6.97 -4.30
N VAL A 90 -25.85 5.90 -3.68
CA VAL A 90 -26.59 4.83 -4.37
C VAL A 90 -28.02 5.25 -4.71
N GLU A 91 -28.66 6.02 -3.83
CA GLU A 91 -30.06 6.49 -3.98
C GLU A 91 -30.24 7.56 -5.07
N ASP A 92 -29.23 8.40 -5.27
CA ASP A 92 -29.25 9.56 -6.19
C ASP A 92 -29.25 9.21 -7.70
N VAL A 93 -29.57 7.97 -8.10
CA VAL A 93 -29.52 7.56 -9.51
C VAL A 93 -30.79 6.87 -9.98
N PRO A 94 -31.28 7.21 -11.20
CA PRO A 94 -32.31 6.45 -11.87
C PRO A 94 -31.98 4.96 -11.97
N LYS A 95 -33.00 4.12 -11.77
CA LYS A 95 -32.88 2.65 -11.80
C LYS A 95 -32.23 2.17 -13.11
N GLY A 96 -31.32 1.20 -13.00
CA GLY A 96 -30.72 0.53 -14.15
C GLY A 96 -29.25 0.19 -13.92
N ARG A 97 -28.45 0.17 -14.99
CA ARG A 97 -27.03 -0.19 -14.95
C ARG A 97 -26.21 0.68 -13.99
N GLN A 98 -26.50 1.98 -13.93
CA GLN A 98 -25.76 2.90 -13.07
C GLN A 98 -26.02 2.61 -11.59
N THR A 99 -27.27 2.34 -11.19
CA THR A 99 -27.59 1.90 -9.83
C THR A 99 -26.84 0.63 -9.45
N TYR A 100 -26.76 -0.36 -10.36
CA TYR A 100 -26.01 -1.58 -10.11
C TYR A 100 -24.51 -1.30 -9.88
N MET A 101 -23.89 -0.46 -10.72
CA MET A 101 -22.48 -0.09 -10.55
C MET A 101 -22.21 0.63 -9.23
N ARG A 102 -23.10 1.55 -8.81
CA ARG A 102 -22.96 2.25 -7.52
C ARG A 102 -23.14 1.30 -6.33
N LYS A 103 -24.10 0.37 -6.40
CA LYS A 103 -24.25 -0.70 -5.39
C LYS A 103 -22.99 -1.55 -5.27
N MET A 104 -22.39 -1.95 -6.40
CA MET A 104 -21.14 -2.70 -6.40
C MET A 104 -19.99 -1.89 -5.81
N PHE A 105 -19.88 -0.60 -6.11
CA PHE A 105 -18.86 0.27 -5.53
C PHE A 105 -19.04 0.43 -4.00
N ARG A 106 -20.27 0.64 -3.53
CA ARG A 106 -20.58 0.67 -2.09
C ARG A 106 -20.18 -0.64 -1.40
N CYS A 107 -20.55 -1.79 -1.98
CA CYS A 107 -20.13 -3.09 -1.47
C CYS A 107 -18.60 -3.22 -1.44
N TYR A 108 -17.92 -2.78 -2.50
CA TYR A 108 -16.47 -2.73 -2.59
C TYR A 108 -15.84 -1.99 -1.40
N VAL A 109 -16.31 -0.78 -1.10
CA VAL A 109 -15.79 0.00 0.03
C VAL A 109 -16.02 -0.74 1.34
N HIS A 110 -17.25 -1.20 1.60
CA HIS A 110 -17.57 -1.85 2.88
C HIS A 110 -16.78 -3.12 3.15
N ILE A 111 -16.70 -4.04 2.19
CA ILE A 111 -15.97 -5.29 2.42
C ILE A 111 -14.45 -5.03 2.45
N CYS A 112 -13.90 -4.10 1.65
CA CYS A 112 -12.47 -3.72 1.77
C CYS A 112 -12.16 -3.19 3.16
N THR A 113 -13.02 -2.34 3.73
CA THR A 113 -12.82 -1.82 5.07
C THR A 113 -13.04 -2.89 6.15
N ALA A 114 -14.11 -3.67 6.06
CA ALA A 114 -14.47 -4.67 7.08
C ALA A 114 -13.48 -5.84 7.15
N ALA A 115 -12.95 -6.28 6.01
CA ALA A 115 -12.01 -7.39 5.92
C ALA A 115 -10.53 -6.94 5.78
N ALA A 116 -10.26 -5.64 5.86
CA ALA A 116 -8.94 -5.03 5.66
C ALA A 116 -8.24 -5.51 4.36
N LEU A 117 -9.02 -5.71 3.30
CA LEU A 117 -8.52 -6.20 2.01
C LEU A 117 -7.82 -5.09 1.23
N ARG A 118 -6.72 -5.45 0.60
CA ARG A 118 -6.10 -4.61 -0.43
C ARG A 118 -6.99 -4.62 -1.68
N PRO A 119 -7.02 -3.54 -2.48
CA PRO A 119 -7.84 -3.46 -3.69
C PRO A 119 -7.69 -4.64 -4.66
N HIS A 120 -6.49 -5.21 -4.77
CA HIS A 120 -6.23 -6.35 -5.65
C HIS A 120 -6.67 -7.71 -5.06
N GLU A 121 -6.82 -7.81 -3.73
CA GLU A 121 -7.30 -9.01 -3.04
C GLU A 121 -8.82 -9.17 -3.17
N TRP A 122 -9.55 -8.08 -3.40
CA TRP A 122 -10.97 -8.12 -3.70
C TRP A 122 -11.28 -8.82 -5.02
N ARG A 123 -10.53 -8.48 -6.07
CA ARG A 123 -10.83 -8.88 -7.46
C ARG A 123 -11.02 -10.39 -7.66
N PRO A 124 -10.19 -11.28 -7.09
CA PRO A 124 -10.36 -12.72 -7.26
C PRO A 124 -11.45 -13.34 -6.37
N LEU A 125 -12.12 -12.57 -5.50
CA LEU A 125 -13.16 -13.11 -4.64
C LEU A 125 -14.30 -13.68 -5.48
N THR A 126 -14.67 -14.92 -5.16
CA THR A 126 -15.80 -15.61 -5.77
C THR A 126 -16.82 -15.96 -4.70
N TRP A 127 -18.07 -16.17 -5.10
CA TRP A 127 -19.13 -16.59 -4.18
C TRP A 127 -18.80 -17.90 -3.44
N GLY A 128 -18.00 -18.80 -4.02
CA GLY A 128 -17.56 -20.03 -3.37
C GLY A 128 -16.58 -19.83 -2.21
N MET A 129 -16.02 -18.62 -2.05
CA MET A 129 -15.16 -18.27 -0.91
C MET A 129 -15.96 -17.67 0.26
N VAL A 130 -17.22 -17.30 0.03
CA VAL A 130 -18.09 -16.72 1.05
C VAL A 130 -18.66 -17.85 1.90
N LYS A 131 -18.34 -17.86 3.19
CA LYS A 131 -19.00 -18.73 4.17
C LYS A 131 -20.00 -17.90 4.96
N THR A 132 -21.27 -18.24 4.87
CA THR A 132 -22.31 -17.65 5.72
C THR A 132 -22.12 -18.13 7.16
N GLY A 133 -22.19 -17.23 8.13
CA GLY A 133 -21.91 -17.49 9.55
C GLY A 133 -22.81 -18.52 10.25
N SER A 134 -23.69 -19.21 9.53
CA SER A 134 -24.39 -20.41 10.04
C SER A 134 -23.47 -21.64 10.16
N GLU A 135 -22.28 -21.62 9.55
CA GLU A 135 -21.31 -22.73 9.61
C GLU A 135 -20.06 -22.46 10.47
N ASN A 136 -19.97 -21.29 11.09
CA ASN A 136 -18.92 -20.99 12.05
C ASN A 136 -19.57 -20.38 13.28
N GLU A 137 -19.70 -21.19 14.34
CA GLU A 137 -19.47 -20.68 15.69
C GLU A 137 -18.37 -19.63 15.60
N LEU A 138 -18.68 -18.39 15.98
CA LEU A 138 -17.65 -17.40 16.20
C LEU A 138 -16.64 -18.07 17.14
N ASN A 139 -15.49 -18.45 16.59
CA ASN A 139 -14.30 -18.76 17.34
C ASN A 139 -13.81 -17.42 17.89
N ILE A 140 -14.63 -16.84 18.78
CA ILE A 140 -14.32 -15.69 19.60
C ILE A 140 -13.02 -16.09 20.29
N PRO A 141 -11.91 -15.41 19.99
CA PRO A 141 -10.66 -15.75 20.64
C PRO A 141 -10.88 -15.76 22.16
N HIS A 142 -10.36 -16.78 22.85
CA HIS A 142 -10.67 -17.01 24.27
C HIS A 142 -10.42 -15.79 25.17
N TRP A 143 -9.52 -14.88 24.77
CA TRP A 143 -9.24 -13.63 25.47
C TRP A 143 -10.35 -12.56 25.38
N VAL A 144 -11.30 -12.66 24.43
CA VAL A 144 -12.48 -11.79 24.36
C VAL A 144 -13.58 -12.26 25.33
N ARG A 145 -13.58 -13.54 25.73
CA ARG A 145 -14.56 -14.10 26.67
C ARG A 145 -14.30 -13.77 28.15
N GLN A 146 -13.22 -13.07 28.48
CA GLN A 146 -12.81 -12.81 29.87
C GLN A 146 -13.24 -11.44 30.43
N VAL A 147 -14.07 -10.67 29.72
CA VAL A 147 -14.41 -9.30 30.13
C VAL A 147 -15.75 -9.20 30.89
N GLU A 148 -16.46 -10.31 31.11
CA GLU A 148 -17.79 -10.30 31.78
C GLU A 148 -17.80 -10.85 33.22
N ASP A 149 -16.71 -10.71 33.97
CA ASP A 149 -16.72 -10.95 35.43
C ASP A 149 -15.95 -9.82 36.15
N TRP A 150 -16.53 -8.61 36.17
CA TRP A 150 -16.23 -7.53 37.13
C TRP A 150 -17.49 -6.76 37.48
#